data_AF-A0A2D6DR20-F1
#
_entry.id   AF-A0A2D6DR20-F1
#
_cell.length_a   1.000
_cell.length_b   1.000
_cell.length_c   1.000
_cell.angle_alpha   90.00
_cell.angle_beta   90.00
_cell.angle_gamma   90.00
#
_symmetry.space_group_name_H-M   'P 1'
#
loop_
_entity.id
_entity.type
_entity.pdbx_description
1 polymer ?
#
loop_
_entity_poly.entity_id
_entity_poly.type
_entity_poly.pdbx_seq_one_letter_code
_entity_poly.pdbx_strand_id
1 'polypeptide(L)'
;MKRSFIYALSTLVGSIIGVGLYSLPYITARVGIWVMLFYFLVLSLVSILIGLIYGEVILRTKGLHRLPGYAEKYLGLGAKRITF
;
A
#
# COMPACT_ATOMS: atom_id res chain seq x y z
N MET A 1 18.94 -9.59 -9.66
CA MET A 1 18.13 -9.31 -8.45
C MET A 1 18.44 -10.35 -7.38
N LYS A 2 18.56 -9.96 -6.11
CA LYS A 2 18.72 -10.93 -5.00
C LYS A 2 17.41 -11.69 -4.77
N ARG A 3 17.48 -12.96 -4.36
CA ARG A 3 16.28 -13.79 -4.05
C ARG A 3 15.37 -13.14 -3.01
N SER A 4 15.96 -12.49 -2.01
CA SER A 4 15.23 -11.75 -0.97
C SER A 4 14.37 -10.61 -1.53
N PHE A 5 14.83 -9.92 -2.57
CA PHE A 5 14.07 -8.85 -3.21
C PHE A 5 12.85 -9.40 -3.96
N ILE A 6 13.03 -10.53 -4.68
CA ILE A 6 11.93 -11.21 -5.37
C ILE A 6 10.87 -11.66 -4.36
N TYR A 7 11.27 -12.29 -3.26
CA TYR A 7 10.33 -12.73 -2.23
C TYR A 7 9.60 -11.56 -1.57
N ALA A 8 10.30 -10.47 -1.23
CA ALA A 8 9.66 -9.28 -0.68
C ALA A 8 8.64 -8.68 -1.67
N LEU A 9 9.00 -8.60 -2.95
CA LEU A 9 8.12 -8.11 -4.00
C LEU A 9 6.89 -9.02 -4.19
N SER A 10 7.09 -10.33 -4.24
CA SER A 10 5.97 -11.29 -4.36
C SER A 10 5.00 -11.20 -3.19
N THR A 11 5.50 -11.08 -1.96
CA THR A 11 4.66 -10.89 -0.77
C THR A 11 3.89 -9.57 -0.82
N LEU A 12 4.54 -8.49 -1.27
CA LEU A 12 3.88 -7.18 -1.43
C LEU A 12 2.79 -7.22 -2.51
N VAL A 13 3.07 -7.82 -3.67
CA VAL A 13 2.07 -7.94 -4.75
C VAL A 13 0.92 -8.84 -4.30
N GLY A 14 1.22 -9.95 -3.62
CA GLY A 14 0.22 -10.88 -3.09
C GLY A 14 -0.67 -10.28 -2.00
N SER A 15 -0.20 -9.27 -1.24
CA SER A 15 -1.05 -8.57 -0.26
C SER A 15 -1.93 -7.48 -0.88
N ILE A 16 -1.53 -6.93 -2.04
CA ILE A 16 -2.32 -5.94 -2.79
C ILE A 16 -3.44 -6.61 -3.59
N ILE A 17 -3.13 -7.73 -4.25
CA ILE A 17 -4.10 -8.46 -5.08
C ILE A 17 -5.04 -9.26 -4.16
N GLY A 18 -6.25 -8.76 -3.97
CA GLY A 18 -7.29 -9.41 -3.17
C GLY A 18 -8.62 -9.54 -3.90
N VAL A 19 -9.67 -9.84 -3.14
CA VAL A 19 -11.03 -10.07 -3.64
C VAL A 19 -11.61 -8.91 -4.47
N GLY A 20 -11.12 -7.68 -4.24
CA GLY A 20 -11.52 -6.50 -4.99
C GLY A 20 -11.24 -6.59 -6.50
N LEU A 21 -10.19 -7.30 -6.92
CA LEU A 21 -9.85 -7.47 -8.34
C LEU A 21 -11.00 -8.15 -9.12
N TYR A 22 -11.66 -9.12 -8.50
CA TYR A 22 -12.77 -9.86 -9.12
C TYR A 22 -14.06 -9.02 -9.24
N SER A 23 -14.15 -7.91 -8.50
CA SER A 23 -15.30 -7.00 -8.57
C SER A 23 -15.18 -5.99 -9.73
N LEU A 24 -13.97 -5.77 -10.27
CA LEU A 24 -13.73 -4.75 -11.29
C LEU A 24 -14.55 -4.94 -12.57
N PRO A 25 -14.74 -6.16 -13.13
CA PRO A 25 -15.55 -6.33 -14.33
C PRO A 25 -17.01 -5.90 -14.12
N TYR A 26 -17.59 -6.22 -12.96
CA TYR A 26 -18.96 -5.83 -12.62
C TYR A 26 -19.09 -4.31 -12.49
N ILE A 27 -18.17 -3.66 -11.78
CA ILE A 27 -18.18 -2.20 -11.62
C ILE A 27 -17.97 -1.51 -12.97
N THR A 28 -17.05 -2.00 -13.78
CA THR A 28 -16.76 -1.47 -15.12
C THR A 28 -17.99 -1.58 -16.03
N ALA A 29 -18.74 -2.69 -15.97
CA ALA A 29 -19.97 -2.87 -16.72
C ALA A 29 -21.09 -1.92 -16.27
N ARG A 30 -21.09 -1.47 -15.02
CA ARG A 30 -22.12 -0.58 -14.46
C ARG A 30 -21.81 0.91 -14.63
N VAL A 31 -20.54 1.30 -14.49
CA VAL A 31 -20.11 2.71 -14.46
C VAL A 31 -19.40 3.12 -15.76
N GLY A 32 -19.02 2.15 -16.59
CA GLY A 32 -18.32 2.37 -17.86
C GLY A 32 -16.79 2.41 -17.71
N ILE A 33 -16.10 2.11 -18.81
CA ILE A 33 -14.63 1.96 -18.83
C ILE A 33 -13.89 3.27 -18.53
N TRP A 34 -14.41 4.41 -18.99
CA TRP A 34 -13.74 5.71 -18.82
C TRP A 34 -13.70 6.15 -17.36
N VAL A 35 -14.82 6.01 -16.65
CA VAL A 35 -14.88 6.31 -15.22
C VAL A 35 -13.97 5.36 -14.45
N MET A 36 -13.99 4.06 -14.80
CA MET A 36 -13.12 3.07 -14.18
C MET A 36 -11.63 3.41 -14.36
N LEU A 37 -11.21 3.78 -15.57
CA LEU A 37 -9.83 4.17 -15.86
C LEU A 37 -9.41 5.42 -15.09
N PHE A 38 -10.29 6.42 -14.98
CA PHE A 38 -10.04 7.61 -14.18
C PHE A 38 -9.78 7.25 -12.70
N TYR A 39 -10.64 6.45 -12.09
CA TYR A 39 -10.44 5.96 -10.73
C TYR A 39 -9.15 5.16 -10.59
N PHE A 40 -8.86 4.28 -11.55
CA PHE A 40 -7.65 3.47 -11.54
C PHE A 40 -6.39 4.34 -11.55
N LEU A 41 -6.36 5.39 -12.37
CA LEU A 41 -5.23 6.31 -12.46
C LEU A 41 -5.04 7.11 -11.17
N VAL A 42 -6.12 7.67 -10.63
CA VAL A 42 -6.07 8.47 -9.39
C VAL A 42 -5.67 7.61 -8.19
N LEU A 43 -6.32 6.45 -8.00
CA LEU A 43 -6.02 5.57 -6.88
C LEU A 43 -4.62 4.95 -6.98
N SER A 44 -4.16 4.62 -8.19
CA SER A 44 -2.79 4.13 -8.40
C SER A 44 -1.77 5.20 -8.03
N LEU A 45 -1.99 6.45 -8.43
CA LEU A 45 -1.09 7.56 -8.07
C LEU A 45 -1.03 7.76 -6.55
N VAL A 46 -2.18 7.79 -5.87
CA VAL A 46 -2.25 7.89 -4.40
C VAL A 46 -1.54 6.72 -3.73
N SER A 47 -1.75 5.49 -4.23
CA SER A 47 -1.11 4.28 -3.69
C SER A 47 0.41 4.31 -3.83
N ILE A 48 0.91 4.77 -4.99
CA ILE A 48 2.35 4.94 -5.23
C ILE A 48 2.93 5.96 -4.26
N LEU A 49 2.27 7.12 -4.08
CA LEU A 49 2.73 8.17 -3.15
C LEU A 49 2.82 7.63 -1.71
N ILE A 50 1.79 6.93 -1.24
CA ILE A 50 1.80 6.32 0.10
C ILE A 50 2.94 5.31 0.22
N GLY A 51 3.14 4.46 -0.79
CA GLY A 51 4.23 3.48 -0.81
C GLY A 51 5.63 4.13 -0.76
N LEU A 52 5.84 5.23 -1.47
CA LEU A 52 7.09 5.99 -1.46
C LEU A 52 7.35 6.65 -0.10
N ILE A 53 6.33 7.30 0.49
CA ILE A 53 6.44 7.90 1.82
C ILE A 53 6.79 6.83 2.87
N TYR A 54 6.10 5.70 2.82
CA TYR A 54 6.36 4.60 3.75
C TYR A 54 7.77 3.99 3.54
N GLY A 55 8.20 3.85 2.29
CA GLY A 55 9.55 3.42 1.96
C GLY A 55 10.64 4.35 2.53
N GLU A 56 10.45 5.67 2.42
CA GLU A 56 11.40 6.65 2.99
C GLU A 56 11.48 6.52 4.52
N VAL A 57 10.35 6.34 5.20
CA VAL A 57 10.31 6.12 6.67
C VAL A 57 11.09 4.87 7.07
N ILE A 58 10.94 3.77 6.32
CA ILE A 58 11.67 2.52 6.55
C ILE A 58 13.18 2.74 6.33
N LEU A 59 13.58 3.41 5.26
CA LEU A 59 14.99 3.65 4.93
C LEU A 59 15.69 4.56 5.96
N ARG A 60 14.96 5.52 6.54
CA ARG A 60 15.48 6.47 7.55
C ARG A 60 15.49 5.90 8.97
N THR A 61 14.71 4.85 9.23
CA THR A 61 14.60 4.23 10.55
C THR A 61 15.43 2.97 10.65
N LYS A 62 16.43 2.98 11.55
CA LYS A 62 17.13 1.74 11.94
C LYS A 62 16.16 0.79 12.65
N GLY A 63 16.10 -0.45 12.18
CA GLY A 63 15.33 -1.55 12.79
C GLY A 63 14.06 -1.92 12.02
N LEU A 64 13.62 -3.16 12.18
CA LEU A 64 12.41 -3.68 11.55
C LEU A 64 11.20 -3.40 12.44
N HIS A 65 10.31 -2.54 11.96
CA HIS A 65 9.06 -2.22 12.65
C HIS A 65 7.86 -2.43 11.72
N ARG A 66 6.69 -2.65 12.30
CA ARG A 66 5.40 -2.53 11.60
C ARG A 66 4.96 -1.06 11.65
N LEU A 67 3.91 -0.71 10.90
CA LEU A 67 3.32 0.64 10.90
C LEU A 67 3.14 1.23 12.31
N PRO A 68 2.66 0.49 13.33
CA PRO A 68 2.51 1.03 14.69
C PRO A 68 3.84 1.39 15.36
N GLY A 69 4.90 0.63 15.09
CA GLY A 69 6.23 0.93 15.63
C GLY A 69 6.84 2.18 15.00
N TYR A 70 6.61 2.39 13.70
CA TYR A 70 6.99 3.65 13.06
C TYR A 70 6.15 4.82 13.58
N ALA A 71 4.84 4.62 13.75
CA ALA A 71 3.93 5.63 14.28
C ALA A 71 4.30 6.03 15.72
N GLU A 72 4.61 5.06 16.59
CA GLU A 72 5.10 5.32 17.95
C GLU A 72 6.36 6.18 17.94
N LYS A 73 7.31 5.86 17.07
CA LYS A 73 8.61 6.54 17.01
C LYS A 73 8.50 8.00 16.56
N TYR A 74 7.64 8.30 15.59
CA TYR A 74 7.55 9.63 14.98
C TYR A 74 6.40 10.49 15.52
N LEU A 75 5.32 9.87 15.99
CA LEU A 75 4.08 10.55 16.40
C LEU A 75 3.68 10.25 17.86
N GLY A 76 4.41 9.36 18.54
CA GLY A 76 4.21 9.03 19.94
C GLY A 76 3.15 7.94 20.21
N LEU A 77 2.92 7.68 21.50
CA LEU A 77 2.03 6.62 22.01
C LEU A 77 0.57 6.74 21.55
N GLY A 78 0.09 7.96 21.33
CA GLY A 78 -1.26 8.19 20.82
C GLY A 78 -1.46 7.61 19.42
N ALA A 79 -0.48 7.84 18.52
CA ALA A 79 -0.53 7.33 17.17
C ALA A 79 -0.43 5.79 17.12
N LYS A 80 0.44 5.19 17.96
CA LYS A 80 0.54 3.73 18.09
C LYS A 80 -0.82 3.06 18.30
N ARG A 81 -1.63 3.62 19.20
CA ARG A 81 -2.97 3.08 19.54
C ARG A 81 -3.96 3.17 18.38
N ILE A 82 -3.83 4.18 17.51
CA ILE A 82 -4.69 4.36 16.33
C ILE A 82 -4.25 3.43 15.19
N THR A 83 -2.96 3.17 15.07
CA THR A 83 -2.38 2.36 13.99
C THR A 83 -2.42 0.85 14.22
N PHE A 84 -2.90 0.40 15.40
CA PHE A 84 -3.05 -0.99 15.88
C PHE A 84 -1.81 -1.89 15.80
#